data_AF-A0A949XU22-F1
#
_entry.id   AF-A0A949XU22-F1
#
_cell.length_a   1.000
_cell.length_b   1.000
_cell.length_c   1.000
_cell.angle_alpha   90.00
_cell.angle_beta   90.00
_cell.angle_gamma   90.00
#
_symmetry.space_group_name_H-M   'P 1'
#
loop_
_entity.id
_entity.type
_entity.pdbx_description
1 polymer ?
#
loop_
_entity_poly.entity_id
_entity_poly.type
_entity_poly.pdbx_seq_one_letter_code
_entity_poly.pdbx_strand_id
1 'polypeptide(L)'
;MPERTYPQLVWQNLPAGVAGLVIAAILAAAMSNLSAALNALASTTVMDFFKPLQPGLTEAVYLRIARWGTIFWGVVLFAVGLVARHWGRVLEAGLSIASILYGALLGVFLLGVLTKRPGEWSAIAGMSAGFAATALLRTHVAYTWYVLIGSLVTFAVGYAASLVLPRTVDRSERERVAV
;
A
#
# COMPACT_ATOMS: atom_id res chain seq x y z
N MET A 1 -9.92 -22.30 -12.59
CA MET A 1 -9.54 -20.87 -12.52
C MET A 1 -10.80 -20.02 -12.63
N PRO A 2 -11.48 -19.69 -11.51
CA PRO A 2 -12.75 -18.94 -11.51
C PRO A 2 -12.66 -17.57 -12.21
N GLU A 3 -11.47 -16.97 -12.21
CA GLU A 3 -11.14 -15.67 -12.80
C GLU A 3 -11.39 -15.59 -14.33
N ARG A 4 -11.41 -16.74 -15.04
CA ARG A 4 -11.55 -16.80 -16.51
C ARG A 4 -13.00 -16.80 -16.99
N THR A 5 -13.95 -17.02 -16.09
CA THR A 5 -15.37 -17.15 -16.43
C THR A 5 -15.98 -15.81 -16.87
N TYR A 6 -15.58 -14.69 -16.25
CA TYR A 6 -16.14 -13.38 -16.58
C TYR A 6 -15.77 -12.90 -18.00
N PRO A 7 -14.50 -12.94 -18.45
CA PRO A 7 -14.16 -12.60 -19.84
C PRO A 7 -14.81 -13.54 -20.86
N GLN A 8 -14.95 -14.82 -20.53
CA GLN A 8 -15.62 -15.80 -21.41
C GLN A 8 -17.11 -15.50 -21.58
N LEU A 9 -17.81 -15.13 -20.50
CA LEU A 9 -19.22 -14.75 -20.57
C LEU A 9 -19.45 -13.51 -21.43
N VAL A 10 -18.60 -12.48 -21.27
CA VAL A 10 -18.63 -11.27 -22.09
C VAL A 10 -18.41 -11.61 -23.57
N TRP A 11 -17.44 -12.46 -23.87
CA TRP A 11 -17.14 -12.86 -25.25
C TRP A 11 -18.26 -13.70 -25.90
N GLN A 12 -18.91 -14.58 -25.14
CA GLN A 12 -19.91 -15.52 -25.67
C GLN A 12 -21.31 -14.94 -25.79
N ASN A 13 -21.66 -13.91 -25.00
CA ASN A 13 -23.03 -13.41 -24.91
C ASN A 13 -23.25 -12.01 -25.51
N LEU A 14 -22.20 -11.33 -25.98
CA LEU A 14 -22.31 -9.98 -26.55
C LEU A 14 -22.17 -9.99 -28.09
N PRO A 15 -22.86 -9.08 -28.80
CA PRO A 15 -22.67 -8.90 -30.23
C PRO A 15 -21.24 -8.47 -30.56
N ALA A 16 -20.76 -8.89 -31.74
CA ALA A 16 -19.50 -8.42 -32.30
C ALA A 16 -19.47 -6.89 -32.33
N GLY A 17 -18.34 -6.28 -31.96
CA GLY A 17 -18.21 -4.84 -31.75
C GLY A 17 -18.36 -4.43 -30.27
N VAL A 18 -19.47 -4.79 -29.62
CA VAL A 18 -19.68 -4.45 -28.19
C VAL A 18 -18.74 -5.24 -27.28
N ALA A 19 -18.54 -6.54 -27.57
CA ALA A 19 -17.55 -7.35 -26.85
C ALA A 19 -16.13 -6.75 -26.95
N GLY A 20 -15.77 -6.22 -28.13
CA GLY A 20 -14.49 -5.54 -28.36
C GLY A 20 -14.35 -4.25 -27.55
N LEU A 21 -15.41 -3.43 -27.50
CA LEU A 21 -15.44 -2.21 -26.67
C LEU A 21 -15.28 -2.52 -25.19
N VAL A 22 -15.95 -3.57 -24.69
CA VAL A 22 -15.83 -3.98 -23.27
C VAL A 22 -14.41 -4.42 -22.94
N ILE A 23 -13.78 -5.24 -23.79
CA ILE A 23 -12.39 -5.66 -23.60
C ILE A 23 -11.45 -4.45 -23.64
N ALA A 24 -11.64 -3.54 -24.60
CA ALA A 24 -10.86 -2.30 -24.68
C ALA A 24 -11.01 -1.44 -23.41
N ALA A 25 -12.23 -1.30 -22.88
CA ALA A 25 -12.48 -0.55 -21.66
C ALA A 25 -11.81 -1.19 -20.43
N ILE A 26 -11.86 -2.52 -20.30
CA ILE A 26 -11.17 -3.25 -19.21
C ILE A 26 -9.65 -3.06 -19.31
N LEU A 27 -9.08 -3.17 -20.51
CA LEU A 27 -7.66 -2.95 -20.73
C LEU A 27 -7.25 -1.51 -20.43
N ALA A 28 -8.05 -0.52 -20.85
CA ALA A 28 -7.82 0.89 -20.56
C ALA A 28 -7.86 1.18 -19.05
N ALA A 29 -8.84 0.62 -18.32
CA ALA A 29 -8.93 0.73 -16.87
C ALA A 29 -7.70 0.10 -16.17
N ALA A 30 -7.26 -1.09 -16.63
CA ALA A 30 -6.07 -1.74 -16.11
C ALA A 30 -4.80 -0.93 -16.36
N MET A 31 -4.63 -0.36 -17.55
CA MET A 31 -3.49 0.51 -17.89
C MET A 31 -3.47 1.79 -17.05
N SER A 32 -4.64 2.40 -16.79
CA SER A 32 -4.75 3.59 -15.94
C SER A 32 -4.28 3.30 -14.51
N ASN A 33 -4.76 2.20 -13.91
CA ASN A 33 -4.34 1.77 -12.58
C ASN A 33 -2.85 1.43 -12.51
N LEU A 34 -2.32 0.75 -13.54
CA LEU A 34 -0.91 0.40 -13.61
C LEU A 34 -0.03 1.65 -13.71
N SER A 35 -0.41 2.63 -14.54
CA SER A 35 0.31 3.89 -14.68
C SER A 35 0.33 4.68 -13.37
N ALA A 36 -0.82 4.76 -12.68
CA ALA A 36 -0.91 5.39 -11.37
C ALA A 36 -0.02 4.70 -10.32
N ALA A 37 -0.03 3.36 -10.28
CA ALA A 37 0.82 2.58 -9.37
C ALA A 37 2.32 2.79 -9.64
N LEU A 38 2.73 2.74 -10.91
CA LEU A 38 4.12 2.97 -11.31
C LEU A 38 4.60 4.38 -10.96
N ASN A 39 3.76 5.39 -11.23
CA ASN A 39 4.09 6.77 -10.89
C ASN A 39 4.18 6.98 -9.37
N ALA A 40 3.26 6.40 -8.60
CA ALA A 40 3.29 6.46 -7.14
C ALA A 40 4.56 5.79 -6.58
N LEU A 41 4.88 4.57 -7.03
CA LEU A 41 6.08 3.84 -6.61
C LEU A 41 7.37 4.61 -6.94
N ALA A 42 7.48 5.13 -8.16
CA ALA A 42 8.62 5.94 -8.57
C ALA A 42 8.74 7.23 -7.73
N SER A 43 7.62 7.93 -7.52
CA SER A 43 7.57 9.16 -6.72
C SER A 43 7.97 8.89 -5.27
N THR A 44 7.33 7.94 -4.60
CA THR A 44 7.66 7.53 -3.22
C THR A 44 9.13 7.10 -3.10
N THR A 45 9.64 6.31 -4.05
CA THR A 45 11.06 5.91 -4.03
C THR A 45 12.00 7.12 -4.08
N VAL A 46 11.72 8.09 -4.96
CA VAL A 46 12.58 9.26 -5.12
C VAL A 46 12.40 10.25 -3.98
N MET A 47 11.17 10.54 -3.59
CA MET A 47 10.85 11.59 -2.63
C MET A 47 11.10 11.16 -1.19
N ASP A 48 10.82 9.89 -0.85
CA ASP A 48 10.87 9.43 0.55
C ASP A 48 12.21 8.74 0.86
N PHE A 49 12.86 8.12 -0.13
CA PHE A 49 14.15 7.44 0.08
C PHE A 49 15.32 8.20 -0.55
N PHE A 50 15.24 8.57 -1.82
CA PHE A 50 16.41 9.14 -2.51
C PHE A 50 16.71 10.60 -2.09
N LYS A 51 15.71 11.46 -2.08
CA LYS A 51 15.85 12.90 -1.78
C LYS A 51 16.36 13.16 -0.36
N PRO A 52 15.94 12.44 0.70
CA PRO A 52 16.50 12.61 2.03
C PRO A 52 17.95 12.11 2.16
N LEU A 53 18.33 11.07 1.40
CA LEU A 53 19.70 10.53 1.40
C LEU A 53 20.69 11.41 0.63
N GLN A 54 20.24 12.06 -0.45
CA GLN A 54 21.07 12.93 -1.27
C GLN A 54 20.41 14.30 -1.50
N PRO A 55 20.33 15.14 -0.44
CA PRO A 55 19.73 16.46 -0.54
C PRO A 55 20.57 17.39 -1.42
N GLY A 56 19.91 18.38 -2.05
CA GLY A 56 20.58 19.45 -2.79
C GLY A 56 20.70 19.28 -4.31
N LEU A 57 20.16 18.20 -4.89
CA LEU A 57 20.04 18.08 -6.36
C LEU A 57 18.92 18.97 -6.90
N THR A 58 19.01 19.32 -8.19
CA THR A 58 17.96 20.08 -8.88
C THR A 58 16.72 19.24 -9.15
N GLU A 59 15.54 19.87 -9.23
CA GLU A 59 14.27 19.18 -9.52
C GLU A 59 14.31 18.38 -10.82
N ALA A 60 14.99 18.89 -11.85
CA ALA A 60 15.18 18.19 -13.11
C ALA A 60 15.92 16.84 -12.95
N VAL A 61 16.86 16.75 -12.01
CA VAL A 61 17.59 15.51 -11.72
C VAL A 61 16.68 14.52 -10.99
N TYR A 62 15.92 14.97 -9.98
CA TYR A 62 14.95 14.10 -9.31
C TYR A 62 13.88 13.56 -10.28
N LEU A 63 13.38 14.41 -11.20
CA LEU A 63 12.45 13.98 -12.23
C LEU A 63 13.07 12.94 -13.18
N ARG A 64 14.34 13.10 -13.55
CA ARG A 64 15.05 12.11 -14.38
C ARG A 64 15.21 10.78 -13.65
N ILE A 65 15.56 10.82 -12.36
CA ILE A 65 15.66 9.61 -11.53
C ILE A 65 14.28 8.94 -11.39
N ALA A 66 13.22 9.71 -11.18
CA ALA A 66 11.86 9.19 -11.11
C ALA A 66 11.45 8.50 -12.42
N ARG A 67 11.79 9.06 -13.59
CA ARG A 67 11.54 8.41 -14.90
C ARG A 67 12.25 7.06 -15.02
N TRP A 68 13.51 6.96 -14.59
CA TRP A 68 14.23 5.68 -14.55
C TRP A 68 13.64 4.72 -13.51
N GLY A 69 13.18 5.26 -12.37
CA GLY A 69 12.44 4.52 -11.35
C GLY A 69 11.15 3.89 -11.90
N THR A 70 10.41 4.60 -12.75
CA THR A 70 9.21 4.06 -13.42
C THR A 70 9.53 2.84 -14.28
N ILE A 71 10.64 2.88 -15.04
CA ILE A 71 11.07 1.73 -15.86
C ILE A 71 11.47 0.57 -14.96
N PHE A 72 12.25 0.82 -13.92
CA PHE A 72 12.65 -0.19 -12.94
C PHE A 72 11.44 -0.87 -12.30
N TRP A 73 10.49 -0.09 -11.77
CA TRP A 73 9.26 -0.63 -11.19
C TRP A 73 8.39 -1.36 -12.22
N GLY A 74 8.40 -0.93 -13.49
CA GLY A 74 7.76 -1.66 -14.59
C GLY A 74 8.30 -3.08 -14.75
N VAL A 75 9.63 -3.24 -14.73
CA VAL A 75 10.29 -4.56 -14.78
C VAL A 75 9.98 -5.39 -13.54
N VAL A 76 10.01 -4.78 -12.34
CA VAL A 76 9.71 -5.47 -11.08
C VAL A 76 8.25 -5.97 -11.07
N LEU A 77 7.28 -5.12 -11.43
CA LEU A 77 5.87 -5.52 -11.49
C LEU A 77 5.62 -6.60 -12.55
N PHE A 78 6.31 -6.53 -13.69
CA PHE A 78 6.24 -7.59 -14.69
C PHE A 78 6.74 -8.92 -14.13
N ALA A 79 7.89 -8.93 -13.46
CA ALA A 79 8.45 -10.12 -12.82
C ALA A 79 7.52 -10.70 -11.73
N VAL A 80 6.96 -9.86 -10.86
CA VAL A 80 5.95 -10.26 -9.87
C VAL A 80 4.72 -10.86 -10.55
N GLY A 81 4.27 -10.28 -11.65
CA GLY A 81 3.19 -10.82 -12.48
C GLY A 81 3.48 -12.22 -13.01
N LEU A 82 4.72 -12.52 -13.42
CA LEU A 82 5.12 -13.86 -13.86
C LEU A 82 5.00 -14.89 -12.73
N VAL A 83 5.42 -14.52 -11.52
CA VAL A 83 5.35 -15.38 -10.32
C VAL A 83 3.89 -15.59 -9.90
N ALA A 84 3.09 -14.52 -9.90
CA ALA A 84 1.68 -14.56 -9.52
C ALA A 84 0.84 -15.53 -10.36
N ARG A 85 1.27 -15.88 -11.59
CA ARG A 85 0.60 -16.91 -12.41
C ARG A 85 0.57 -18.29 -11.77
N HIS A 86 1.47 -18.57 -10.83
CA HIS A 86 1.51 -19.84 -10.09
C HIS A 86 0.61 -19.82 -8.84
N TRP A 87 0.02 -18.67 -8.51
CA TRP A 87 -0.90 -18.56 -7.39
C TRP A 87 -2.29 -19.04 -7.83
N GLY A 88 -2.92 -19.92 -7.05
CA GLY A 88 -4.20 -20.53 -7.43
C GLY A 88 -5.34 -19.52 -7.63
N ARG A 89 -5.52 -18.61 -6.67
CA ARG A 89 -6.53 -17.54 -6.69
C ARG A 89 -5.83 -16.18 -6.59
N VAL A 90 -5.41 -15.64 -7.73
CA VAL A 90 -4.60 -14.42 -7.81
C VAL A 90 -5.31 -13.23 -7.18
N LEU A 91 -6.62 -13.10 -7.43
CA LEU A 91 -7.44 -12.03 -6.84
C LEU A 91 -7.46 -12.12 -5.32
N GLU A 92 -7.69 -13.31 -4.77
CA GLU A 92 -7.73 -13.51 -3.32
C GLU A 92 -6.37 -13.27 -2.66
N ALA A 93 -5.29 -13.73 -3.28
CA ALA A 93 -3.94 -13.48 -2.79
C ALA A 93 -3.59 -11.98 -2.80
N GLY A 94 -3.92 -11.27 -3.89
CA GLY A 94 -3.70 -9.82 -4.00
C GLY A 94 -4.51 -9.03 -2.97
N LEU A 95 -5.80 -9.35 -2.83
CA LEU A 95 -6.68 -8.73 -1.84
C LEU A 95 -6.22 -9.03 -0.40
N SER A 96 -5.75 -10.24 -0.12
CA SER A 96 -5.22 -10.59 1.21
C SER A 96 -3.98 -9.78 1.57
N ILE A 97 -3.04 -9.58 0.64
CA ILE A 97 -1.84 -8.76 0.88
C ILE A 97 -2.26 -7.31 1.11
N ALA A 98 -3.15 -6.78 0.27
CA ALA A 98 -3.67 -5.42 0.41
C ALA A 98 -4.36 -5.21 1.76
N SER A 99 -5.19 -6.16 2.20
CA SER A 99 -5.91 -6.09 3.47
C SER A 99 -5.00 -6.01 4.68
N ILE A 100 -3.88 -6.74 4.69
CA ILE A 100 -2.90 -6.69 5.79
C ILE A 100 -2.28 -5.29 5.88
N LEU A 101 -1.85 -4.73 4.74
CA LEU A 101 -1.23 -3.41 4.70
C LEU A 101 -2.22 -2.30 5.06
N TYR A 102 -3.43 -2.33 4.49
CA TYR A 102 -4.47 -1.35 4.79
C TYR A 102 -4.95 -1.41 6.24
N GLY A 103 -5.01 -2.60 6.86
CA GLY A 103 -5.33 -2.74 8.28
C GLY A 103 -4.34 -2.00 9.18
N ALA A 104 -3.05 -2.22 8.97
CA ALA A 104 -2.00 -1.54 9.76
C ALA A 104 -2.00 -0.02 9.52
N LEU A 105 -2.12 0.43 8.27
CA LEU A 105 -2.19 1.86 7.92
C LEU A 105 -3.41 2.54 8.56
N LEU A 106 -4.59 1.91 8.48
CA LEU A 106 -5.81 2.40 9.10
C LEU A 106 -5.67 2.50 10.63
N GLY A 107 -5.07 1.48 11.26
CA GLY A 107 -4.85 1.48 12.71
C GLY A 107 -3.97 2.63 13.19
N VAL A 108 -2.87 2.93 12.49
CA VAL A 108 -2.00 4.07 12.83
C VAL A 108 -2.67 5.40 12.51
N PHE A 109 -3.39 5.48 11.39
CA PHE A 109 -4.16 6.68 11.06
C PHE A 109 -5.18 7.00 12.16
N LEU A 110 -5.94 5.99 12.62
CA LEU A 110 -6.86 6.14 13.74
C LEU A 110 -6.14 6.53 15.03
N LEU A 111 -4.97 5.94 15.31
CA LEU A 111 -4.16 6.32 16.46
C LEU A 111 -3.81 7.82 16.42
N GLY A 112 -3.37 8.32 15.26
CA GLY A 112 -3.04 9.72 15.06
C GLY A 112 -4.22 10.69 15.17
N VAL A 113 -5.39 10.29 14.66
CA VAL A 113 -6.59 11.16 14.65
C VAL A 113 -7.34 11.13 15.98
N LEU A 114 -7.50 9.97 16.62
CA LEU A 114 -8.29 9.82 17.85
C LEU A 114 -7.48 10.07 19.12
N THR A 115 -6.16 9.99 19.06
CA THR A 115 -5.30 10.13 20.25
C THR A 115 -4.60 11.48 20.26
N LYS A 116 -4.61 12.16 21.40
CA LYS A 116 -3.90 13.45 21.59
C LYS A 116 -2.37 13.32 21.73
N ARG A 117 -1.82 12.11 21.61
CA ARG A 117 -0.40 11.78 21.90
C ARG A 117 0.17 10.68 20.96
N PRO A 118 0.10 10.81 19.63
CA PRO A 118 0.76 9.84 18.76
C PRO A 118 2.28 10.05 18.83
N GLY A 119 3.00 9.14 19.50
CA GLY A 119 4.47 9.10 19.45
C GLY A 119 4.94 8.25 18.28
N GLU A 120 6.04 8.61 17.62
CA GLU A 120 6.60 7.86 16.48
C GLU A 120 6.84 6.39 16.84
N TRP A 121 7.50 6.15 17.99
CA TRP A 121 7.75 4.81 18.50
C TRP A 121 6.48 4.01 18.82
N SER A 122 5.40 4.70 19.23
CA SER A 122 4.11 4.05 19.50
C SER A 122 3.41 3.62 18.20
N ALA A 123 3.52 4.43 17.13
CA ALA A 123 3.01 4.08 15.81
C ALA A 123 3.76 2.89 15.21
N ILE A 124 5.10 2.89 15.31
CA ILE A 124 5.95 1.78 14.84
C ILE A 124 5.59 0.49 15.60
N ALA A 125 5.53 0.53 16.93
CA ALA A 125 5.17 -0.63 17.75
C ALA A 125 3.77 -1.18 17.39
N GLY A 126 2.79 -0.29 17.20
CA GLY A 126 1.45 -0.67 16.76
C GLY A 126 1.44 -1.33 15.37
N MET A 127 2.16 -0.77 14.39
CA MET A 127 2.26 -1.35 13.05
C MET A 127 2.90 -2.73 13.09
N SER A 128 4.03 -2.88 13.79
CA SER A 128 4.73 -4.16 13.92
C SER A 128 3.83 -5.22 14.56
N ALA A 129 3.10 -4.87 15.62
CA ALA A 129 2.20 -5.80 16.28
C ALA A 129 0.98 -6.16 15.43
N GLY A 130 0.37 -5.20 14.72
CA GLY A 130 -0.75 -5.48 13.81
C GLY A 130 -0.35 -6.34 12.63
N PHE A 131 0.84 -6.11 12.07
CA PHE A 131 1.41 -6.95 11.01
C PHE A 131 1.69 -8.37 11.52
N ALA A 132 2.31 -8.51 12.70
CA ALA A 132 2.57 -9.81 13.30
C ALA A 132 1.28 -10.59 13.60
N ALA A 133 0.28 -9.92 14.19
CA ALA A 133 -1.00 -10.54 14.51
C ALA A 133 -1.75 -11.04 13.26
N THR A 134 -1.82 -10.21 12.21
CA THR A 134 -2.47 -10.60 10.95
C THR A 134 -1.68 -11.66 10.20
N ALA A 135 -0.35 -11.67 10.29
CA ALA A 135 0.49 -12.74 9.72
C ALA A 135 0.27 -14.09 10.43
N LEU A 136 0.11 -14.10 11.76
CA LEU A 136 -0.16 -15.31 12.56
C LEU A 136 -1.58 -15.85 12.33
N LEU A 137 -2.56 -14.97 12.15
CA LEU A 137 -3.97 -15.33 11.93
C LEU A 137 -4.29 -15.70 10.47
N ARG A 138 -3.29 -15.70 9.59
CA ARG A 138 -3.44 -15.91 8.14
C ARG A 138 -4.06 -17.26 7.77
N THR A 139 -4.08 -18.22 8.69
CA THR A 139 -4.56 -19.60 8.47
C THR A 139 -6.03 -19.84 8.84
N HIS A 140 -6.71 -18.90 9.50
CA HIS A 140 -8.01 -19.17 10.12
C HIS A 140 -9.16 -18.21 9.73
N VAL A 141 -8.88 -17.11 9.04
CA VAL A 141 -9.88 -16.05 8.83
C VAL A 141 -9.93 -15.59 7.37
N ALA A 142 -11.12 -15.26 6.87
CA ALA A 142 -11.27 -14.69 5.54
C ALA A 142 -10.54 -13.33 5.44
N TYR A 143 -9.98 -13.03 4.26
CA TYR A 143 -9.09 -11.88 4.07
C TYR A 143 -9.69 -10.52 4.44
N THR A 144 -11.02 -10.39 4.38
CA THR A 144 -11.77 -9.18 4.74
C THR A 144 -11.59 -8.79 6.20
N TRP A 145 -11.37 -9.77 7.09
CA TRP A 145 -11.17 -9.53 8.52
C TRP A 145 -9.75 -9.06 8.86
N TYR A 146 -8.77 -9.25 7.96
CA TYR A 146 -7.41 -8.80 8.21
C TYR A 146 -7.32 -7.28 8.37
N VAL A 147 -8.18 -6.52 7.67
CA VAL A 147 -8.25 -5.06 7.84
C VAL A 147 -8.72 -4.71 9.24
N LEU A 148 -9.83 -5.30 9.69
CA LEU A 148 -10.42 -5.04 11.00
C LEU A 148 -9.46 -5.44 12.12
N ILE A 149 -8.97 -6.67 12.10
CA ILE A 149 -8.06 -7.19 13.13
C ILE A 149 -6.75 -6.41 13.13
N GLY A 150 -6.16 -6.17 11.95
CA GLY A 150 -4.93 -5.38 11.81
C GLY A 150 -5.10 -3.98 12.39
N SER A 151 -6.18 -3.28 12.03
CA SER A 151 -6.44 -1.93 12.53
C SER A 151 -6.67 -1.88 14.04
N LEU A 152 -7.41 -2.84 14.59
CA LEU A 152 -7.70 -2.92 16.02
C LEU A 152 -6.45 -3.23 16.84
N VAL A 153 -5.64 -4.19 16.40
CA VAL A 153 -4.38 -4.54 17.08
C VAL A 153 -3.40 -3.38 16.98
N THR A 154 -3.24 -2.77 15.80
CA THR A 154 -2.36 -1.61 15.63
C THR A 154 -2.78 -0.44 16.50
N PHE A 155 -4.08 -0.13 16.53
CA PHE A 155 -4.61 0.94 17.38
C PHE A 155 -4.41 0.62 18.87
N ALA A 156 -4.77 -0.58 19.33
CA ALA A 156 -4.69 -0.97 20.73
C ALA A 156 -3.26 -1.00 21.25
N VAL A 157 -2.34 -1.63 20.50
CA VAL A 157 -0.92 -1.69 20.87
C VAL A 157 -0.27 -0.32 20.77
N GLY A 158 -0.58 0.44 19.71
CA GLY A 158 -0.07 1.81 19.57
C GLY A 158 -0.56 2.72 20.69
N TYR A 159 -1.83 2.62 21.09
CA TYR A 159 -2.39 3.37 22.20
C TYR A 159 -1.73 2.98 23.53
N ALA A 160 -1.62 1.69 23.83
CA ALA A 160 -0.94 1.20 25.02
C ALA A 160 0.53 1.65 25.07
N ALA A 161 1.24 1.57 23.94
CA ALA A 161 2.62 2.02 23.82
C ALA A 161 2.74 3.54 24.01
N SER A 162 1.76 4.32 23.54
CA SER A 162 1.73 5.79 23.73
C SER A 162 1.57 6.24 25.18
N LEU A 163 1.07 5.37 26.06
CA LEU A 163 0.96 5.65 27.49
C LEU A 163 2.30 5.46 28.23
N VAL A 164 3.15 4.56 27.71
CA VAL A 164 4.41 4.17 28.34
C VAL A 164 5.61 4.91 27.74
N LEU A 165 5.58 5.20 26.43
CA LEU A 165 6.71 5.79 25.72
C LEU A 165 6.77 7.32 25.90
N PRO A 166 7.96 7.89 26.08
CA PRO A 166 8.15 9.34 26.17
C PRO A 166 7.72 10.04 24.87
N ARG A 167 7.23 11.27 25.01
CA ARG A 167 6.94 12.15 23.86
C ARG A 167 8.22 12.36 23.06
N THR A 168 8.24 11.97 21.80
CA THR A 168 9.08 12.64 20.81
C THR A 168 8.51 14.04 20.66
N VAL A 169 9.05 15.00 21.44
CA VAL A 169 8.73 16.42 21.31
C VAL A 169 8.99 16.80 19.87
N ASP A 170 7.95 17.33 19.23
CA ASP A 170 8.01 17.80 17.86
C ASP A 170 9.13 18.84 17.73
N ARG A 171 10.02 18.65 16.74
CA ARG A 171 11.14 19.57 16.47
C ARG A 171 10.62 20.99 16.16
N SER A 172 9.36 21.09 15.70
CA SER A 172 8.67 22.36 15.43
C SER A 172 8.33 23.20 16.68
N GLU A 173 8.28 22.60 17.87
CA GLU A 173 8.11 23.32 19.15
C GLU A 173 9.42 23.88 19.69
N ARG A 174 10.55 23.17 19.48
CA ARG A 174 11.88 23.65 19.91
C ARG A 174 12.31 24.91 19.17
N GLU A 175 11.94 25.08 17.90
CA GLU A 175 12.25 26.27 17.11
C GLU A 175 11.38 27.49 17.47
N ARG A 176 10.16 27.30 18.00
CA ARG A 176 9.31 28.42 18.46
C ARG A 176 9.65 28.92 19.85
N VAL A 177 10.26 28.07 20.69
CA VAL A 177 10.67 28.44 22.07
C VAL A 177 12.09 29.01 22.09
N ALA A 178 12.87 28.83 21.02
CA ALA A 178 14.24 29.34 20.88
C ALA A 178 14.32 30.74 20.21
N VAL A 179 13.18 31.38 19.91
CA VAL A 179 13.08 32.73 19.34
C VAL A 179 12.48 33.68 20.36
#